data_AF-A0AAU7CH20-F1
#
_entry.id   AF-A0AAU7CH20-F1
#
_cell.length_a   1.000
_cell.length_b   1.000
_cell.length_c   1.000
_cell.angle_alpha   90.00
_cell.angle_beta   90.00
_cell.angle_gamma   90.00
#
_symmetry.space_group_name_H-M   'P 1'
#
loop_
_entity.id
_entity.type
_entity.pdbx_description
1 polymer ?
#
loop_
_entity_poly.entity_id
_entity_poly.type
_entity_poly.pdbx_seq_one_letter_code
_entity_poly.pdbx_strand_id
1 'polypeptide(L)'
;MNLDIPSAPEKHSYVTYVFRNSFGEVVYVGRTSGSGTPRQVMADRIRKGHDHFVEGLTAEVVDVQGSKLASQGAEEVFVQGFRERGAKLTNINEPLSYKNLVRTQRSLEKIEAYIQDLDQRGLR
;
A
#
# COMPACT_ATOMS: atom_id res chain seq x y z
N MET A 1 -5.19 6.84 12.31
CA MET A 1 -4.07 5.90 12.12
C MET A 1 -3.05 6.08 13.23
N ASN A 2 -2.69 5.02 13.96
CA ASN A 2 -1.63 5.06 14.96
C ASN A 2 -0.42 4.27 14.43
N LEU A 3 0.73 4.93 14.27
CA LEU A 3 1.94 4.33 13.70
C LEU A 3 2.86 3.69 14.75
N ASP A 4 2.51 3.82 16.02
CA ASP A 4 3.30 3.37 17.18
C ASP A 4 2.66 2.15 17.87
N ILE A 5 1.57 1.61 17.31
CA ILE A 5 0.92 0.37 17.73
C ILE A 5 0.85 -0.58 16.52
N PRO A 6 1.17 -1.88 16.68
CA PRO A 6 1.01 -2.87 15.61
C PRO A 6 -0.41 -2.86 15.03
N SER A 7 -0.53 -2.92 13.70
CA SER A 7 -1.83 -2.83 13.03
C SER A 7 -2.61 -4.15 13.00
N ALA A 8 -1.96 -5.27 13.34
CA ALA A 8 -2.51 -6.62 13.31
C ALA A 8 -2.12 -7.43 14.56
N PRO A 9 -2.78 -8.59 14.81
CA PRO A 9 -2.42 -9.50 15.90
C PRO A 9 -0.95 -9.95 15.87
N GLU A 10 -0.50 -10.55 16.96
CA GLU A 10 0.88 -11.09 17.08
C GLU A 10 1.99 -10.04 16.89
N LYS A 11 1.70 -8.78 17.21
CA LYS A 11 2.62 -7.64 17.04
C LYS A 11 3.07 -7.48 15.57
N HIS A 12 2.19 -7.75 14.62
CA HIS A 12 2.47 -7.58 13.19
C HIS A 12 1.88 -6.25 12.69
N SER A 13 2.50 -5.66 11.66
CA SER A 13 1.90 -4.56 10.91
C SER A 13 1.85 -4.82 9.41
N TYR A 14 0.81 -4.33 8.76
CA TYR A 14 0.67 -4.23 7.31
C TYR A 14 0.52 -2.76 6.94
N VAL A 15 1.39 -2.27 6.06
CA VAL A 15 1.57 -0.85 5.78
C VAL A 15 1.41 -0.63 4.27
N THR A 16 0.55 0.30 3.89
CA THR A 16 0.53 0.89 2.56
C THR A 16 1.25 2.23 2.62
N TYR A 17 2.19 2.45 1.71
CA TYR A 17 3.00 3.66 1.66
C TYR A 17 3.11 4.17 0.23
N VAL A 18 3.53 5.43 0.11
CA VAL A 18 3.86 6.07 -1.15
C VAL A 18 5.28 6.61 -1.13
N PHE A 19 5.86 6.76 -2.31
CA PHE A 19 7.00 7.64 -2.51
C PHE A 19 6.58 8.91 -3.22
N ARG A 20 7.08 10.04 -2.73
CA ARG A 20 6.90 11.35 -3.33
C ARG A 20 8.22 11.90 -3.82
N ASN A 21 8.20 12.58 -4.96
CA ASN A 21 9.36 13.35 -5.43
C ASN A 21 9.50 14.69 -4.67
N SER A 22 10.52 15.47 -5.02
CA SER A 22 10.78 16.80 -4.44
C SER A 22 9.68 17.82 -4.69
N PHE A 23 8.80 17.59 -5.67
CA PHE A 23 7.62 18.42 -5.96
C PHE A 23 6.38 17.96 -5.18
N GLY A 24 6.48 16.92 -4.35
CA GLY A 24 5.37 16.35 -3.58
C GLY A 24 4.45 15.42 -4.36
N GLU A 25 4.78 15.13 -5.62
CA GLU A 25 3.99 14.25 -6.49
C GLU A 25 4.20 12.80 -6.11
N VAL A 26 3.11 12.02 -6.05
CA VAL A 26 3.19 10.58 -5.81
C VAL A 26 3.69 9.88 -7.07
N VAL A 27 4.81 9.17 -6.94
CA VAL A 27 5.44 8.43 -8.05
C VAL A 27 5.42 6.92 -7.84
N TYR A 28 5.11 6.46 -6.64
CA TYR A 28 5.05 5.05 -6.30
C TYR A 28 4.03 4.82 -5.19
N VAL A 29 3.30 3.71 -5.29
CA VAL A 29 2.48 3.16 -4.21
C VAL A 29 3.00 1.76 -3.95
N GLY A 30 3.20 1.40 -2.69
CA GLY A 30 3.61 0.06 -2.36
C GLY A 30 3.09 -0.37 -1.00
N ARG A 31 3.44 -1.60 -0.66
CA ARG A 31 3.08 -2.21 0.61
C ARG A 31 4.23 -2.95 1.24
N THR A 32 4.23 -3.02 2.55
CA THR A 32 5.21 -3.78 3.33
C THR A 32 4.55 -4.33 4.58
N SER A 33 5.14 -5.37 5.14
CA SER A 33 4.60 -6.02 6.32
C SER A 33 5.73 -6.67 7.12
N GLY A 34 5.62 -6.64 8.43
CA GLY A 34 6.57 -7.31 9.33
C GLY A 34 6.16 -7.19 10.79
N SER A 35 6.95 -7.82 11.66
CA SER A 35 6.81 -7.66 13.10
C SER A 35 7.17 -6.23 13.54
N GLY A 36 6.47 -5.73 14.56
CA GLY A 36 6.63 -4.39 15.11
C GLY A 36 5.52 -3.43 14.68
N THR A 37 5.75 -2.16 15.01
CA THR A 37 4.87 -1.05 14.68
C THR A 37 4.99 -0.67 13.20
N PRO A 38 3.98 -0.01 12.60
CA PRO A 38 4.06 0.48 11.22
C PRO A 38 5.32 1.32 10.95
N ARG A 39 5.72 2.17 11.92
CA ARG A 39 6.95 2.98 11.83
C ARG A 39 8.20 2.11 11.71
N GLN A 40 8.32 1.08 12.54
CA GLN A 40 9.45 0.15 12.51
C GLN A 40 9.49 -0.64 11.20
N VAL A 41 8.35 -1.19 10.77
CA VAL A 41 8.24 -1.95 9.53
C VAL A 41 8.63 -1.09 8.32
N MET A 42 8.20 0.18 8.30
CA MET A 42 8.54 1.09 7.21
C MET A 42 10.03 1.45 7.21
N ALA A 43 10.61 1.75 8.39
CA ALA A 43 12.04 2.01 8.52
C ALA A 43 12.88 0.81 8.04
N ASP A 44 12.47 -0.41 8.40
CA ASP A 44 13.11 -1.64 7.93
C ASP A 44 12.95 -1.86 6.43
N ARG A 45 11.81 -1.50 5.84
CA ARG A 45 11.58 -1.60 4.40
C ARG A 45 12.53 -0.70 3.62
N ILE A 46 12.76 0.53 4.06
CA ILE A 46 13.72 1.45 3.45
C ILE A 46 15.15 0.95 3.66
N ARG A 47 15.49 0.53 4.89
CA ARG A 47 16.84 0.03 5.24
C ARG A 47 17.27 -1.19 4.43
N LYS A 48 16.33 -2.11 4.13
CA LYS A 48 16.61 -3.33 3.34
C LYS A 48 16.87 -3.06 1.85
N GLY A 49 16.68 -1.83 1.39
CA GLY A 49 16.72 -1.50 -0.03
C GLY A 49 15.35 -1.73 -0.68
N HIS A 50 14.94 -0.76 -1.48
CA HIS A 50 13.72 -0.80 -2.26
C HIS A 50 14.03 -0.33 -3.67
N ASP A 51 13.80 -1.15 -4.69
CA ASP A 51 14.24 -0.88 -6.07
C ASP A 51 13.69 0.45 -6.63
N HIS A 52 12.51 0.88 -6.16
CA HIS A 52 11.92 2.17 -6.52
C HIS A 52 12.28 3.34 -5.59
N PHE A 53 13.01 3.12 -4.49
CA PHE A 53 13.41 4.19 -3.58
C PHE A 53 14.80 4.69 -3.97
N VAL A 54 14.85 5.91 -4.50
CA VAL A 54 16.07 6.59 -4.94
C VAL A 54 16.23 7.91 -4.18
N GLU A 55 17.43 8.48 -4.24
CA GLU A 55 17.70 9.79 -3.64
C GLU A 55 16.72 10.86 -4.17
N GLY A 56 16.25 11.72 -3.27
CA GLY A 56 15.23 12.72 -3.57
C GLY A 56 13.78 12.25 -3.44
N LEU A 57 13.54 10.96 -3.15
CA LEU A 57 12.21 10.47 -2.79
C LEU A 57 11.97 10.49 -1.28
N THR A 58 10.77 10.90 -0.89
CA THR A 58 10.29 10.82 0.50
C THR A 58 9.26 9.70 0.63
N ALA A 59 9.45 8.86 1.64
CA ALA A 59 8.53 7.77 1.93
C ALA A 59 7.47 8.20 2.97
N GLU A 60 6.21 7.94 2.67
CA GLU A 60 5.06 8.30 3.53
C GLU A 60 4.13 7.11 3.69
N VAL A 61 3.77 6.77 4.92
CA VAL A 61 2.72 5.79 5.21
C VAL A 61 1.36 6.46 4.99
N VAL A 62 0.53 5.88 4.11
CA VAL A 62 -0.79 6.41 3.77
C VAL A 62 -1.92 5.63 4.42
N ASP A 63 -1.70 4.35 4.74
CA ASP A 63 -2.66 3.56 5.52
C ASP A 63 -1.98 2.33 6.17
N VAL A 64 -2.65 1.74 7.18
CA VAL A 64 -2.22 0.53 7.87
C VAL A 64 -3.39 -0.44 8.04
N GLN A 65 -3.23 -1.69 7.63
CA GLN A 65 -4.32 -2.68 7.60
C GLN A 65 -4.12 -3.80 8.64
N GLY A 66 -5.22 -4.45 9.00
CA GLY A 66 -5.24 -5.58 9.92
C GLY A 66 -4.85 -6.92 9.30
N SER A 67 -4.78 -7.00 7.96
CA SER A 67 -4.44 -8.25 7.26
C SER A 67 -3.65 -8.03 5.98
N LYS A 68 -2.96 -9.10 5.54
CA LYS A 68 -2.25 -9.14 4.26
C LYS A 68 -3.18 -8.88 3.08
N LEU A 69 -4.38 -9.47 3.10
CA LEU A 69 -5.33 -9.38 2.00
C LEU A 69 -5.90 -7.95 1.88
N ALA A 70 -6.27 -7.36 3.02
CA ALA A 70 -6.68 -5.95 3.09
C ALA A 70 -5.56 -5.01 2.60
N SER A 71 -4.30 -5.27 2.95
CA SER A 71 -3.16 -4.47 2.47
C SER A 71 -2.94 -4.57 0.96
N GLN A 72 -3.23 -5.72 0.36
CA GLN A 72 -3.24 -5.86 -1.10
C GLN A 72 -4.39 -5.09 -1.75
N GLY A 73 -5.57 -5.08 -1.13
CA GLY A 73 -6.71 -4.29 -1.60
C GLY A 73 -6.48 -2.80 -1.50
N ALA A 74 -5.90 -2.36 -0.38
CA ALA A 74 -5.50 -0.97 -0.16
C ALA A 74 -4.53 -0.51 -1.27
N GLU A 75 -3.48 -1.29 -1.56
CA GLU A 75 -2.54 -0.98 -2.65
C GLU A 75 -3.27 -0.79 -3.99
N GLU A 76 -4.22 -1.68 -4.35
CA GLU A 76 -5.00 -1.54 -5.58
C GLU A 76 -5.84 -0.26 -5.60
N VAL A 77 -6.53 0.06 -4.49
CA VAL A 77 -7.34 1.27 -4.37
C VAL A 77 -6.49 2.53 -4.47
N PHE A 78 -5.35 2.60 -3.75
CA PHE A 78 -4.47 3.76 -3.78
C PHE A 78 -3.79 3.93 -5.15
N VAL A 79 -3.35 2.85 -5.80
CA VAL A 79 -2.82 2.91 -7.16
C VAL A 79 -3.84 3.53 -8.12
N GLN A 80 -5.09 3.05 -8.12
CA GLN A 80 -6.11 3.61 -9.01
C GLN A 80 -6.45 5.06 -8.65
N GLY A 81 -6.66 5.35 -7.37
CA GLY A 81 -7.01 6.70 -6.91
C GLY A 81 -5.94 7.75 -7.23
N PHE A 82 -4.65 7.42 -7.13
CA PHE A 82 -3.58 8.33 -7.53
C PHE A 82 -3.49 8.47 -9.05
N ARG A 83 -3.70 7.40 -9.83
CA ARG A 83 -3.73 7.47 -11.29
C ARG A 83 -4.86 8.35 -11.81
N GLU A 84 -6.06 8.21 -11.24
CA GLU A 84 -7.21 9.06 -11.58
C GLU A 84 -6.97 10.53 -11.29
N ARG A 85 -6.10 10.84 -10.32
CA ARG A 85 -5.62 12.19 -9.99
C ARG A 85 -4.43 12.67 -10.84
N GLY A 86 -4.00 11.89 -11.83
CA GLY A 86 -2.92 12.23 -12.75
C GLY A 86 -1.52 11.84 -12.30
N ALA A 87 -1.37 11.04 -11.23
CA ALA A 87 -0.06 10.57 -10.79
C ALA A 87 0.61 9.66 -11.83
N LYS A 88 1.90 9.90 -12.10
CA LYS A 88 2.72 9.10 -13.01
C LYS A 88 3.46 8.01 -12.23
N LEU A 89 2.72 6.98 -11.81
CA LEU A 89 3.29 5.92 -10.97
C LEU A 89 4.28 5.05 -11.77
N THR A 90 5.39 4.67 -11.14
CA THR A 90 6.45 3.86 -11.78
C THR A 90 6.19 2.35 -11.72
N ASN A 91 5.22 1.90 -10.94
CA ASN A 91 4.92 0.49 -10.70
C ASN A 91 3.72 -0.04 -11.50
N ILE A 92 3.33 0.66 -12.57
CA ILE A 92 2.22 0.26 -13.42
C ILE A 92 2.77 -0.67 -14.51
N ASN A 93 2.51 -1.96 -14.39
CA ASN A 93 2.57 -2.86 -15.53
C ASN A 93 1.20 -2.82 -16.22
N GLU A 94 1.10 -2.09 -17.33
CA GLU A 94 -0.09 -2.14 -18.18
C GLU A 94 -0.30 -3.59 -18.66
N PRO A 95 -1.50 -4.18 -18.44
CA PRO A 95 -1.73 -5.54 -18.87
C PRO A 95 -1.75 -5.60 -20.41
N LEU A 96 -0.78 -6.31 -20.98
CA LEU A 96 -0.62 -6.55 -22.42
C LEU A 96 -1.76 -7.41 -23.04
N SER A 97 -2.74 -7.86 -22.26
CA SER A 97 -3.81 -8.75 -22.74
C SER A 97 -5.09 -8.72 -21.88
N TYR A 98 -6.22 -8.98 -22.56
CA TYR A 98 -7.59 -9.00 -22.04
C TYR A 98 -7.96 -10.27 -21.22
N LYS A 99 -7.08 -11.27 -21.10
CA LYS A 99 -7.35 -12.52 -20.36
C LYS A 99 -7.29 -12.28 -18.85
N ASN A 100 -8.36 -11.70 -18.27
CA ASN A 100 -8.33 -11.19 -16.91
C ASN A 100 -9.46 -11.63 -15.97
N LEU A 101 -10.41 -12.52 -16.32
CA LEU A 101 -11.52 -12.85 -15.39
C LEU A 101 -11.08 -13.32 -14.00
N VAL A 102 -10.13 -14.26 -13.90
CA VAL A 102 -9.57 -14.72 -12.61
C VAL A 102 -8.76 -13.62 -11.91
N ARG A 103 -8.07 -12.77 -12.68
CA ARG A 103 -7.29 -11.64 -12.14
C ARG A 103 -8.22 -10.56 -11.56
N THR A 104 -9.29 -10.25 -12.27
CA THR A 104 -10.36 -9.35 -11.85
C THR A 104 -11.04 -9.88 -10.59
N GLN A 105 -11.37 -11.17 -10.53
CA GLN A 105 -12.00 -11.74 -9.34
C GLN A 105 -11.09 -11.66 -8.11
N ARG A 106 -9.80 -12.00 -8.25
CA ARG A 106 -8.82 -11.83 -7.15
C ARG A 106 -8.63 -10.37 -6.75
N SER A 107 -8.71 -9.44 -7.68
CA SER A 107 -8.67 -8.00 -7.37
C SER A 107 -9.89 -7.58 -6.56
N LEU A 108 -11.09 -8.04 -6.95
CA LEU A 108 -12.32 -7.78 -6.20
C LEU A 108 -12.25 -8.34 -4.77
N GLU A 109 -11.80 -9.58 -4.58
CA GLU A 109 -11.64 -10.18 -3.25
C GLU A 109 -10.73 -9.36 -2.33
N LYS A 110 -9.64 -8.80 -2.87
CA LYS A 110 -8.74 -7.94 -2.09
C LYS A 110 -9.40 -6.61 -1.75
N ILE A 111 -10.08 -5.99 -2.72
CA ILE A 111 -10.79 -4.71 -2.51
C ILE A 111 -11.88 -4.90 -1.46
N GLU A 112 -12.65 -5.98 -1.52
CA GLU A 112 -13.64 -6.34 -0.51
C GLU A 112 -13.01 -6.52 0.88
N ALA A 113 -11.88 -7.21 0.97
CA ALA A 113 -11.15 -7.35 2.23
C ALA A 113 -10.67 -6.00 2.78
N TYR A 114 -10.25 -5.08 1.91
CA TYR A 114 -9.89 -3.73 2.33
C TYR A 114 -11.11 -2.92 2.81
N ILE A 115 -12.25 -3.03 2.14
CA ILE A 115 -13.49 -2.40 2.56
C ILE A 115 -13.93 -2.91 3.94
N GLN A 116 -13.91 -4.22 4.16
CA GLN A 116 -14.23 -4.80 5.46
C GLN A 116 -13.27 -4.33 6.56
N ASP A 117 -11.98 -4.20 6.23
CA ASP A 117 -10.96 -3.67 7.14
C ASP A 117 -11.20 -2.19 7.49
N LEU A 118 -11.68 -1.37 6.55
CA LEU A 118 -12.11 0.00 6.82
C LEU A 118 -13.32 0.04 7.77
N ASP A 119 -14.32 -0.81 7.54
CA ASP A 119 -15.52 -0.90 8.38
C ASP A 119 -15.15 -1.31 9.82
N GLN A 120 -14.27 -2.30 10.00
CA GLN A 120 -13.78 -2.75 11.31
C GLN A 120 -12.99 -1.67 12.06
N ARG A 121 -12.29 -0.80 11.33
CA ARG A 121 -11.53 0.31 11.89
C ARG A 121 -12.36 1.59 12.10
N GLY A 122 -13.63 1.60 11.67
CA GLY A 122 -14.52 2.77 11.75
C GLY A 122 -14.07 3.93 10.87
N LEU A 123 -13.49 3.64 9.69
CA LEU A 123 -12.93 4.63 8.76
C LEU A 123 -13.77 4.84 7.49
N ARG A 124 -14.95 4.24 7.43
CA ARG A 124 -15.94 4.37 6.36
C ARG A 124 -17.30 4.68 6.97
#